data_AF-A0A821L5J0-F1
#
_entry.id   AF-A0A821L5J0-F1
#
_cell.length_a   1.000
_cell.length_b   1.000
_cell.length_c   1.000
_cell.angle_alpha   90.00
_cell.angle_beta   90.00
_cell.angle_gamma   90.00
#
_symmetry.space_group_name_H-M   'P 1'
#
loop_
_entity.id
_entity.type
_entity.pdbx_description
1 polymer ?
#
loop_
_entity_poly.entity_id
_entity_poly.type
_entity_poly.pdbx_seq_one_letter_code
_entity_poly.pdbx_strand_id
1 'polypeptide(L)' 'MNIASGIPKFCPLKIIQQEGNPYIRDDVMFIRIMIDLGNIHKTLLAQAV' A
#
# COMPACT_ATOMS: atom_id res chain seq x y z
N MET A 1 -6.05 -19.53 -6.31
CA MET A 1 -6.52 -18.43 -5.46
C MET A 1 -5.30 -17.83 -4.79
N ASN A 2 -5.03 -16.55 -5.00
CA ASN A 2 -3.98 -15.82 -4.29
C ASN A 2 -4.46 -15.47 -2.88
N ILE A 3 -3.56 -15.53 -1.89
CA ILE A 3 -3.83 -15.18 -0.50
C ILE A 3 -3.29 -13.78 -0.25
N ALA A 4 -4.11 -12.90 0.34
CA ALA A 4 -3.66 -11.58 0.72
C ALA A 4 -2.58 -11.69 1.80
N SER A 5 -1.41 -11.12 1.52
CA SER A 5 -0.33 -10.93 2.50
C SER A 5 -0.19 -9.45 2.78
N GLY A 6 -0.38 -9.05 4.03
CA GLY A 6 -0.43 -7.65 4.44
C GLY A 6 0.00 -7.47 5.89
N ILE A 7 -0.26 -6.28 6.43
CA ILE A 7 0.14 -5.91 7.80
C ILE A 7 -1.14 -5.65 8.62
N PRO A 8 -1.59 -6.61 9.45
CA PRO A 8 -2.85 -6.48 10.19
C PRO A 8 -2.91 -5.27 11.13
N LYS A 9 -1.75 -4.76 11.57
CA LYS A 9 -1.61 -3.57 12.42
C LYS A 9 -0.74 -2.52 11.73
N PHE A 10 -1.09 -2.17 10.50
CA PHE A 10 -0.32 -1.23 9.66
C PHE A 10 -0.14 0.15 10.30
N CYS A 11 -1.22 0.72 10.85
CA CYS A 11 -1.19 2.03 11.51
C CYS A 11 -2.02 2.00 12.80
N PRO A 12 -1.52 2.53 13.93
CA PRO A 12 -2.31 2.70 15.14
C PRO A 12 -3.53 3.59 14.90
N LEU A 13 -4.71 3.14 15.35
CA LEU A 13 -5.96 3.91 15.23
C LEU A 13 -5.85 5.30 15.86
N LYS A 14 -5.15 5.42 16.98
CA LYS A 14 -4.91 6.69 17.67
C LYS A 14 -4.21 7.74 16.80
N ILE A 15 -3.43 7.33 15.81
CA ILE A 15 -2.72 8.23 14.89
C ILE A 15 -3.66 8.62 13.74
N ILE A 16 -4.33 7.65 13.12
CA ILE A 16 -5.16 7.90 11.93
C ILE A 16 -6.48 8.61 12.28
N GLN A 17 -6.99 8.46 13.50
CA GLN A 17 -8.22 9.11 13.97
C GLN A 17 -7.95 10.42 14.73
N GLN A 18 -6.69 10.78 14.93
CA GLN A 18 -6.35 12.05 15.58
C GLN A 18 -6.86 13.22 14.74
N GLU A 19 -7.56 14.16 15.37
CA GLU A 19 -8.04 15.37 14.69
C GLU A 19 -6.86 16.17 14.12
N GLY A 20 -6.98 16.62 12.87
CA GLY A 20 -5.91 17.34 12.18
C GLY A 20 -4.71 16.49 11.75
N ASN A 21 -4.81 15.14 11.80
CA ASN A 21 -3.74 14.29 11.29
C ASN A 21 -3.54 14.52 9.77
N PRO A 22 -2.30 14.41 9.25
CA PRO A 22 -2.03 14.72 7.85
C PRO A 22 -2.46 13.62 6.88
N TYR A 23 -2.89 12.44 7.37
CA TYR A 23 -3.17 11.25 6.55
C TYR A 23 -4.62 11.19 6.06
N ILE A 24 -5.56 11.78 6.80
CA ILE A 24 -6.96 11.91 6.41
C ILE A 24 -7.26 13.38 6.12
N ARG A 25 -7.76 13.66 4.92
CA ARG A 25 -8.26 14.99 4.54
C ARG A 25 -9.58 14.81 3.79
N ASP A 26 -10.58 15.62 4.14
CA ASP A 26 -11.92 15.55 3.55
C ASP A 26 -12.53 14.13 3.58
N ASP A 27 -12.33 13.39 4.68
CA ASP A 27 -12.73 11.99 4.87
C ASP A 27 -12.11 10.99 3.86
N VAL A 28 -10.96 11.35 3.28
CA VAL A 28 -10.25 10.54 2.28
C VAL A 28 -8.79 10.30 2.70
N MET A 29 -8.27 9.12 2.36
CA MET A 29 -6.85 8.77 2.47
C MET A 29 -6.34 8.12 1.17
N PHE A 30 -5.04 8.23 0.92
CA PHE A 30 -4.38 7.58 -0.22
C PHE A 30 -3.38 6.53 0.27
N ILE A 31 -3.40 5.35 -0.34
CA ILE A 31 -2.46 4.26 -0.07
C ILE A 31 -1.64 3.99 -1.33
N ARG A 32 -0.32 3.88 -1.18
CA ARG A 32 0.60 3.54 -2.27
C ARG A 32 1.32 2.24 -1.94
N ILE A 33 1.28 1.29 -2.86
CA ILE A 33 2.04 0.04 -2.79
C ILE A 33 3.20 0.15 -3.78
N MET A 34 4.41 -0.15 -3.33
CA MET A 34 5.60 -0.20 -4.18
C MET A 34 6.10 -1.64 -4.23
N ILE A 35 6.13 -2.20 -5.43
CA ILE A 35 6.63 -3.55 -5.68
C ILE A 35 8.01 -3.41 -6.30
N ASP A 36 9.02 -4.01 -5.68
CA ASP A 36 10.35 -4.08 -6.28
C ASP A 36 10.37 -5.16 -7.37
N LEU A 37 10.67 -4.73 -8.59
CA LEU A 37 10.77 -5.57 -9.78
C LEU A 37 12.19 -5.56 -10.34
N GLY A 38 13.16 -4.91 -9.68
CA GLY A 38 14.51 -4.68 -10.21
C GLY A 38 15.29 -5.96 -10.53
N ASN A 39 15.01 -7.04 -9.79
CA ASN A 39 15.65 -8.35 -9.96
C ASN A 39 14.86 -9.31 -10.85
N ILE A 40 13.74 -8.88 -11.43
CA ILE A 40 12.94 -9.73 -12.31
C ILE A 40 13.49 -9.63 -13.74
N HIS A 41 13.69 -10.78 -14.39
CA HIS A 41 14.04 -10.81 -15.81
C HIS A 41 12.99 -10.03 -16.61
N LYS A 42 13.42 -8.99 -17.33
CA LYS A 42 12.52 -8.07 -18.07
C LYS A 42 11.57 -8.76 -19.05
N THR A 43 11.94 -9.94 -19.53
CA THR A 43 11.08 -10.80 -20.36
C THR A 43 9.80 -11.25 -19.64
N LEU A 44 9.84 -11.41 -18.32
CA LEU A 44 8.68 -11.72 -17.48
C LEU A 44 7.80 -10.48 -17.24
N LEU A 45 8.40 -9.28 -17.23
CA LEU A 45 7.68 -8.02 -17.07
C LEU A 45 6.86 -7.66 -18.31
N ALA A 46 7.36 -7.98 -19.51
CA ALA A 46 6.67 -7.73 -20.78
C ALA A 46 5.39 -8.55 -20.97
N GLN A 47 5.19 -9.61 -20.19
CA GLN A 47 3.98 -10.45 -20.24
C GLN A 47 2.91 -10.04 -19.21
N ALA A 48 3.20 -9.04 -18.37
CA ALA A 48 2.35 -8.61 -17.27
C ALA A 48 1.54 -7.33 -17.56
N VAL A 49 1.59 -6.80 -18.78
CA VAL A 49 0.86 -5.61 -19.26
C VAL A 49 -0.17 -6.02 -20.30
#